data_AF-A0A9Q0VXM4-F1
#
_entry.id   AF-A0A9Q0VXM4-F1
#
_cell.length_a   1.000
_cell.length_b   1.000
_cell.length_c   1.000
_cell.angle_alpha   90.00
_cell.angle_beta   90.00
_cell.angle_gamma   90.00
#
_symmetry.space_group_name_H-M   'P 1'
#
loop_
_entity.id
_entity.type
_entity.pdbx_description
1 polymer ?
#
loop_
_entity_poly.entity_id
_entity_poly.type
_entity_poly.pdbx_seq_one_letter_code
_entity_poly.pdbx_strand_id
1 'polypeptide(L)'
;MKKAEVVLIPLPAMGHIVAVMEIAKLLVRRDDRLYTTVLVMHPTLDPSTTRYNELHAASTLPDRMRVINLPRVESITSATKVSNWIAYLIEGHKPF
;
A
#
# COMPACT_ATOMS: atom_id res chain seq x y z
N MET A 1 -23.53 -17.34 2.86
CA MET A 1 -22.13 -17.58 2.41
C MET A 1 -21.17 -16.77 3.28
N LYS A 2 -19.95 -17.26 3.55
CA LYS A 2 -18.98 -16.57 4.41
C LYS A 2 -18.35 -15.38 3.69
N LYS A 3 -18.16 -14.27 4.41
CA LYS A 3 -17.37 -13.11 3.97
C LYS A 3 -15.89 -13.39 4.17
N ALA A 4 -15.04 -12.77 3.34
CA ALA A 4 -13.59 -12.87 3.46
C ALA A 4 -12.93 -11.49 3.22
N GLU A 5 -11.82 -11.25 3.89
CA GLU A 5 -11.00 -10.05 3.72
C GLU A 5 -9.66 -10.42 3.10
N VAL A 6 -9.25 -9.67 2.07
CA VAL A 6 -7.97 -9.83 1.37
C VAL A 6 -7.11 -8.62 1.68
N VAL A 7 -5.98 -8.86 2.34
CA VAL A 7 -4.98 -7.82 2.64
C VAL A 7 -3.87 -7.88 1.59
N LEU A 8 -3.67 -6.77 0.89
CA LEU A 8 -2.69 -6.63 -0.19
C LEU A 8 -1.58 -5.67 0.26
N ILE A 9 -0.33 -6.10 0.11
CA ILE A 9 0.86 -5.34 0.52
C ILE A 9 1.71 -5.09 -0.74
N PRO A 10 1.47 -4.01 -1.50
CA PRO A 10 2.29 -3.66 -2.66
C PRO A 10 3.73 -3.31 -2.25
N LEU A 11 4.65 -3.51 -3.19
CA LEU A 11 5.94 -2.81 -3.13
C LEU A 11 5.67 -1.29 -3.21
N PRO A 12 6.38 -0.47 -2.43
CA PRO A 12 6.13 0.97 -2.35
C PRO A 12 6.79 1.71 -3.51
N ALA A 13 6.33 1.39 -4.71
CA ALA A 13 6.67 2.04 -5.97
C ALA A 13 5.37 2.29 -6.73
N MET A 14 5.21 3.47 -7.32
CA MET A 14 3.94 3.92 -7.88
C MET A 14 3.29 2.90 -8.85
N GLY A 15 4.07 2.27 -9.72
CA GLY A 15 3.57 1.25 -10.65
C GLY A 15 2.98 0.02 -9.96
N HIS A 16 3.60 -0.44 -8.86
CA HIS A 16 3.08 -1.56 -8.07
C HIS A 16 1.82 -1.17 -7.30
N ILE A 17 1.80 0.02 -6.70
CA ILE A 17 0.65 0.52 -5.93
C ILE A 17 -0.57 0.63 -6.85
N VAL A 18 -0.44 1.30 -8.00
CA VAL A 18 -1.55 1.47 -8.95
C VAL A 18 -2.09 0.12 -9.45
N ALA A 19 -1.20 -0.83 -9.79
CA ALA A 19 -1.62 -2.15 -10.24
C ALA A 19 -2.39 -2.94 -9.16
N VAL A 20 -1.89 -2.95 -7.92
CA VAL A 20 -2.54 -3.64 -6.79
C VAL A 20 -3.89 -3.01 -6.46
N MET A 21 -4.03 -1.70 -6.63
CA MET A 21 -5.28 -1.00 -6.43
C MET A 21 -6.36 -1.39 -7.43
N GLU A 22 -6.00 -1.51 -8.71
CA GLU A 22 -6.94 -1.99 -9.72
C GLU A 22 -7.34 -3.45 -9.50
N ILE A 23 -6.42 -4.29 -9.02
CA ILE A 23 -6.73 -5.66 -8.59
C ILE A 23 -7.71 -5.65 -7.42
N ALA A 24 -7.47 -4.82 -6.39
CA ALA A 24 -8.34 -4.72 -5.22
C ALA A 24 -9.76 -4.26 -5.58
N LYS A 25 -9.89 -3.28 -6.49
CA LYS A 25 -11.18 -2.84 -7.06
C LYS A 25 -11.86 -3.96 -7.84
N LEU A 26 -11.10 -4.72 -8.64
CA LEU A 26 -11.64 -5.83 -9.43
C LEU A 26 -12.17 -6.96 -8.54
N LEU A 27 -11.47 -7.30 -7.45
CA LEU A 27 -11.88 -8.34 -6.50
C LEU A 27 -13.24 -8.02 -5.86
N VAL A 28 -13.40 -6.81 -5.32
CA VAL A 28 -14.68 -6.42 -4.70
C VAL A 28 -15.81 -6.33 -5.72
N ARG A 29 -15.53 -5.92 -6.95
CA ARG A 29 -16.55 -5.88 -8.03
C ARG A 29 -16.99 -7.26 -8.50
N ARG A 30 -16.12 -8.29 -8.39
CA ARG A 30 -16.41 -9.64 -8.89
C ARG A 30 -17.11 -10.54 -7.88
N ASP A 31 -16.87 -10.33 -6.59
CA ASP A 31 -17.48 -11.14 -5.53
C ASP A 31 -17.95 -10.24 -4.39
N ASP A 32 -19.26 -10.25 -4.13
CA ASP A 32 -19.91 -9.45 -3.09
C ASP A 32 -19.52 -9.84 -1.67
N ARG A 33 -18.86 -10.98 -1.51
CA ARG A 33 -18.38 -11.50 -0.21
C ARG A 33 -16.97 -11.05 0.11
N LEU A 34 -16.24 -10.49 -0.86
CA LEU A 34 -14.88 -10.03 -0.68
C LEU A 34 -14.83 -8.59 -0.20
N TYR A 35 -13.96 -8.36 0.77
CA TYR A 35 -13.48 -7.06 1.19
C TYR A 35 -11.99 -6.99 0.88
N THR A 36 -11.49 -5.83 0.50
CA THR A 36 -10.07 -5.64 0.21
C THR A 36 -9.49 -4.53 1.05
N THR A 37 -8.28 -4.75 1.55
CA THR A 37 -7.50 -3.76 2.29
C THR A 37 -6.12 -3.67 1.65
N VAL A 38 -5.70 -2.48 1.21
CA VAL A 38 -4.36 -2.25 0.64
C VAL A 38 -3.51 -1.49 1.66
N LEU A 39 -2.36 -2.06 2.05
CA LEU A 39 -1.41 -1.43 2.97
C LEU A 39 -0.31 -0.71 2.21
N VAL A 40 -0.25 0.62 2.29
CA VAL A 40 0.73 1.43 1.57
C VAL A 40 1.86 1.85 2.49
N MET A 41 3.08 1.43 2.17
CA MET A 41 4.30 1.86 2.85
C MET A 41 4.89 3.10 2.18
N HIS A 42 5.48 3.99 2.99
CA HIS A 42 6.02 5.29 2.52
C HIS A 42 7.54 5.38 2.76
N PRO A 43 8.37 5.04 1.75
CA PRO A 43 9.80 5.25 1.84
C PRO A 43 10.12 6.75 1.79
N THR A 44 11.12 7.18 2.55
CA THR A 44 11.61 8.58 2.57
C THR A 44 12.26 9.00 1.26
N LEU A 45 12.77 8.03 0.50
CA LEU A 45 13.49 8.21 -0.76
C LEU A 45 12.60 8.57 -1.96
N ASP A 46 11.29 8.32 -1.89
CA ASP A 46 10.40 8.49 -3.04
C ASP A 46 9.15 9.34 -2.70
N PRO A 47 9.14 10.63 -3.08
CA PRO A 47 7.99 11.51 -2.90
C PRO A 47 6.78 11.10 -3.76
N SER A 48 6.93 10.18 -4.71
CA SER A 48 5.82 9.68 -5.54
C SER A 48 4.75 8.96 -4.73
N THR A 49 5.13 8.30 -3.63
CA THR A 49 4.19 7.65 -2.70
C THR A 49 3.34 8.67 -1.93
N THR A 50 3.90 9.84 -1.59
CA THR A 50 3.16 10.95 -0.98
C THR A 50 2.10 11.50 -1.92
N ARG A 51 2.43 11.65 -3.22
CA ARG A 51 1.50 12.15 -4.25
C ARG A 51 0.32 11.20 -4.50
N TYR A 52 0.52 9.89 -4.29
CA TYR A 52 -0.56 8.91 -4.40
C TYR A 52 -1.67 9.14 -3.36
N ASN A 53 -1.33 9.54 -2.12
CA ASN A 53 -2.32 9.84 -1.08
C ASN A 53 -3.26 10.98 -1.47
N GLU A 54 -2.72 12.01 -2.13
CA GLU A 54 -3.48 13.16 -2.60
C GLU A 54 -4.45 12.77 -3.73
N LEU A 55 -4.00 11.95 -4.68
CA LEU A 55 -4.83 11.42 -5.77
C LEU A 55 -5.91 10.46 -5.25
N HIS A 56 -5.62 9.69 -4.21
CA HIS A 56 -6.61 8.76 -3.63
C HIS A 56 -7.64 9.43 -2.74
N ALA A 57 -7.26 10.45 -1.98
CA ALA A 57 -8.22 11.25 -1.22
C ALA A 57 -9.27 11.90 -2.14
N ALA A 58 -8.91 12.15 -3.41
CA ALA A 58 -9.80 12.72 -4.42
C ALA A 58 -10.72 11.69 -5.13
N SER A 59 -10.49 10.38 -4.98
CA SER A 59 -11.24 9.33 -5.71
C SER A 59 -12.11 8.51 -4.76
N THR A 60 -13.39 8.36 -5.11
CA THR A 60 -14.32 7.51 -4.35
C THR A 60 -13.93 6.03 -4.47
N LEU A 61 -13.48 5.44 -3.36
CA LEU A 61 -13.22 4.01 -3.25
C LEU A 61 -14.54 3.23 -3.13
N PRO A 62 -14.61 1.97 -3.62
CA PRO A 62 -15.73 1.09 -3.32
C PRO A 62 -15.91 0.90 -1.81
N ASP A 63 -17.14 0.84 -1.31
CA ASP A 63 -17.45 0.69 0.14
C ASP A 63 -16.78 -0.52 0.80
N ARG A 64 -16.51 -1.57 0.02
CA ARG A 64 -15.88 -2.83 0.48
C ARG A 64 -14.36 -2.83 0.32
N MET A 65 -13.77 -1.68 0.00
CA MET A 65 -12.34 -1.51 -0.21
C MET A 65 -11.78 -0.43 0.73
N ARG A 66 -10.64 -0.74 1.36
CA ARG A 66 -9.92 0.17 2.25
C ARG A 66 -8.48 0.33 1.78
N VAL A 67 -7.95 1.53 1.99
CA VAL A 67 -6.52 1.81 1.83
C VAL A 67 -6.02 2.32 3.18
N ILE A 68 -4.97 1.70 3.70
CA ILE A 68 -4.36 2.06 4.98
C ILE A 68 -2.92 2.47 4.71
N ASN A 69 -2.62 3.71 5.06
CA ASN A 69 -1.27 4.24 5.02
C ASN A 69 -0.54 3.82 6.29
N LEU A 70 0.56 3.09 6.13
CA LEU A 70 1.41 2.74 7.25
C LEU A 70 2.26 3.93 7.68
N PRO A 71 2.65 4.02 8.97
CA PRO A 71 3.51 5.09 9.46
C PRO A 71 4.77 5.23 8.64
N ARG A 72 5.22 6.48 8.45
CA ARG A 72 6.48 6.71 7.76
C ARG A 72 7.62 6.15 8.58
N VAL A 73 8.43 5.27 7.99
CA VAL A 73 9.66 4.80 8.61
C VAL A 73 10.79 5.70 8.13
N GLU A 74 11.43 6.39 9.08
CA GLU A 74 12.67 7.12 8.83
C GLU A 74 13.78 6.11 8.55
N SER A 75 13.92 5.69 7.29
CA SER A 75 15.05 4.84 6.91
C SER A 75 15.64 5.27 5.58
N ILE A 76 16.97 5.47 5.63
CA ILE A 76 17.92 5.68 4.54
C ILE A 76 18.19 7.16 4.21
N THR A 77 19.13 7.74 4.98
CA THR A 77 19.94 8.89 4.54
C THR A 77 20.96 8.42 3.49
N SER A 78 21.27 9.30 2.54
CA SER A 78 21.64 9.02 1.13
C SER A 78 22.95 8.28 0.82
N ALA A 79 23.66 7.66 1.77
CA ALA A 79 25.03 7.19 1.50
C ALA A 79 25.21 5.67 1.35
N THR A 80 24.32 4.82 1.90
CA THR A 80 24.50 3.36 1.77
C THR A 80 23.16 2.62 1.70
N LYS A 81 23.03 1.70 0.73
CA LYS A 81 21.98 0.65 0.58
C LYS A 81 20.74 0.95 -0.28
N VAL A 82 20.97 1.37 -1.53
CA VAL A 82 19.96 1.21 -2.61
C VAL A 82 19.65 -0.28 -2.88
N SER A 83 20.50 -1.22 -2.47
CA SER A 83 20.26 -2.66 -2.67
C SER A 83 19.30 -3.30 -1.66
N ASN A 84 19.17 -2.75 -0.43
CA ASN A 84 18.45 -3.41 0.68
C ASN A 84 17.37 -2.54 1.33
N TRP A 85 16.95 -1.45 0.71
CA TRP A 85 16.00 -0.50 1.30
C TRP A 85 14.64 -1.14 1.67
N ILE A 86 14.18 -2.11 0.88
CA ILE A 86 12.93 -2.85 1.15
C ILE A 86 13.00 -3.59 2.48
N ALA A 87 14.15 -4.22 2.79
CA ALA A 87 14.32 -4.98 4.03
C ALA A 87 14.25 -4.06 5.25
N TYR A 88 14.87 -2.86 5.19
CA TYR A 88 14.78 -1.86 6.25
C TYR A 88 13.35 -1.35 6.45
N LEU A 89 12.64 -1.13 5.36
CA LEU A 89 11.25 -0.69 5.42
C LEU A 89 10.38 -1.75 6.08
N ILE A 90 10.54 -3.03 5.73
CA ILE A 90 9.82 -4.14 6.37
C ILE A 90 10.19 -4.24 7.86
N GLU A 91 11.47 -4.13 8.21
CA GLU A 91 11.94 -4.18 9.59
C GLU A 91 11.29 -3.09 10.46
N GLY A 92 11.23 -1.85 9.95
CA GLY A 92 10.62 -0.73 10.66
C GLY A 92 9.11 -0.83 10.88
N HIS A 93 8.42 -1.78 10.24
CA HIS A 93 6.99 -2.03 10.41
C HIS A 93 6.69 -3.28 11.24
N LYS A 94 7.71 -3.97 11.77
CA LYS A 94 7.47 -5.12 12.67
C LYS A 94 6.85 -4.66 13.99
N PRO A 95 5.91 -5.42 14.56
CA PRO A 95 5.42 -5.16 15.92
C PRO A 95 6.55 -5.36 16.94
N PHE A 96 6.57 -4.52 17.97
CA PHE A 96 7.47 -4.62 19.12
C PHE A 96 7.16 -5.85 19.99
#